data_AF-A0A662UKG9-F1
#
_entry.id   AF-A0A662UKG9-F1
#
_cell.length_a   1.000
_cell.length_b   1.000
_cell.length_c   1.000
_cell.angle_alpha   90.00
_cell.angle_beta   90.00
_cell.angle_gamma   90.00
#
_symmetry.space_group_name_H-M   'P 1'
#
loop_
_entity.id
_entity.type
_entity.pdbx_description
1 polymer ?
#
loop_
_entity_poly.entity_id
_entity_poly.type
_entity_poly.pdbx_seq_one_letter_code
_entity_poly.pdbx_strand_id
1 'polypeptide(L)'
;MSLEGIADLPLHDGHVPQWLARIMKRLAKAILEIMVEEFGPDKIVERFSNPLWFQAFNNIIGMDWDSSGATTVTTGILKEITWKYPELGILILGGKGERARNVPGEVPKAIDILGLSDNIGRELVESSRLIAKIDSSMVQDGYSLYHHTLFVSEKGYWSIVQQGMNPSIKMARRYHWIRDTTYFIDPHKAIAGYNHGNSVLNLVSRESMGTQ
;
A
#
# COMPACT_ATOMS: atom_id res chain seq x y z
N MET A 1 -4.15 29.90 -7.71
CA MET A 1 -4.83 28.81 -6.97
C MET A 1 -4.07 27.54 -7.27
N SER A 2 -3.41 26.95 -6.28
CA SER A 2 -2.91 25.58 -6.39
C SER A 2 -4.13 24.65 -6.44
N LEU A 3 -4.18 23.75 -7.42
CA LEU A 3 -5.12 22.64 -7.40
C LEU A 3 -4.59 21.65 -6.35
N GLU A 4 -5.30 21.50 -5.24
CA GLU A 4 -4.99 20.49 -4.23
C GLU A 4 -5.96 19.31 -4.39
N GLY A 5 -5.40 18.11 -4.62
CA GLY A 5 -6.17 16.87 -4.60
C GLY A 5 -6.29 16.38 -3.18
N ILE A 6 -7.48 16.49 -2.59
CA ILE A 6 -7.77 15.99 -1.24
C ILE A 6 -8.48 14.64 -1.36
N ALA A 7 -7.96 13.63 -0.67
CA ALA A 7 -8.59 12.32 -0.56
C ALA A 7 -8.69 11.96 0.93
N ASP A 8 -9.86 12.20 1.50
CA ASP A 8 -10.17 11.75 2.85
C ASP A 8 -10.64 10.29 2.82
N LEU A 9 -10.40 9.57 3.91
CA LEU A 9 -10.68 8.14 3.99
C LEU A 9 -11.66 7.86 5.14
N PRO A 10 -12.91 8.34 5.07
CA PRO A 10 -13.91 8.05 6.09
C PRO A 10 -14.15 6.53 6.17
N LEU A 11 -14.42 6.05 7.38
CA LEU A 11 -14.71 4.64 7.61
C LEU A 11 -16.11 4.31 7.10
N HIS A 12 -16.18 3.40 6.13
CA HIS A 12 -17.41 2.87 5.58
C HIS A 12 -17.50 1.35 5.80
N ASP A 13 -18.70 0.86 6.15
CA ASP A 13 -18.99 -0.56 6.39
C ASP A 13 -19.54 -1.29 5.14
N GLY A 14 -19.62 -0.57 4.01
CA GLY A 14 -20.11 -1.08 2.74
C GLY A 14 -19.15 -2.07 2.07
N HIS A 15 -19.72 -2.92 1.21
CA HIS A 15 -18.95 -3.86 0.39
C HIS A 15 -19.20 -3.58 -1.08
N VAL A 16 -18.15 -3.72 -1.89
CA VAL A 16 -18.26 -3.57 -3.34
C VAL A 16 -19.09 -4.73 -3.91
N PRO A 17 -20.17 -4.45 -4.66
CA PRO A 17 -20.96 -5.49 -5.30
C PRO A 17 -20.14 -6.34 -6.26
N GLN A 18 -20.42 -7.64 -6.33
CA GLN A 18 -19.67 -8.58 -7.17
C GLN A 18 -19.72 -8.24 -8.67
N TRP A 19 -20.80 -7.62 -9.16
CA TRP A 19 -20.88 -7.17 -10.54
C TRP A 19 -19.87 -6.04 -10.82
N LEU A 20 -19.72 -5.09 -9.89
CA LEU A 20 -18.77 -3.99 -10.01
C LEU A 20 -17.35 -4.52 -9.89
N ALA A 21 -17.07 -5.37 -8.89
CA ALA A 21 -15.75 -6.00 -8.72
C ALA A 21 -15.26 -6.72 -9.99
N ARG A 22 -16.16 -7.37 -10.75
CA ARG A 22 -15.82 -7.99 -12.04
C ARG A 22 -15.39 -6.96 -13.09
N ILE A 23 -16.07 -5.82 -13.17
CA ILE A 23 -15.73 -4.72 -14.10
C ILE A 23 -14.38 -4.12 -13.68
N MET A 24 -14.23 -3.81 -12.40
CA MET A 24 -13.00 -3.25 -11.83
C MET A 24 -11.79 -4.13 -12.14
N LYS A 25 -11.91 -5.46 -11.95
CA LYS A 25 -10.82 -6.41 -12.25
C LYS A 25 -10.42 -6.41 -13.72
N ARG A 26 -11.40 -6.37 -14.63
CA ARG A 26 -11.14 -6.33 -16.08
C ARG A 26 -10.41 -5.05 -16.47
N LEU A 27 -10.87 -3.90 -15.96
CA LEU A 27 -10.26 -2.61 -16.24
C LEU A 27 -8.86 -2.49 -15.61
N ALA A 28 -8.71 -2.87 -14.34
CA ALA A 28 -7.43 -2.89 -13.65
C ALA A 28 -6.40 -3.76 -14.38
N LYS A 29 -6.79 -4.96 -14.83
CA LYS A 29 -5.91 -5.83 -15.62
C LYS A 29 -5.45 -5.15 -16.91
N ALA A 30 -6.37 -4.61 -17.70
CA ALA A 30 -6.04 -3.96 -18.96
C ALA A 30 -5.09 -2.76 -18.77
N ILE A 31 -5.30 -1.96 -17.71
CA ILE A 31 -4.40 -0.85 -17.36
C ILE A 31 -3.02 -1.38 -16.96
N LEU A 32 -2.95 -2.43 -16.13
CA LEU A 32 -1.69 -3.04 -15.71
C LEU A 32 -0.90 -3.60 -16.91
N GLU A 33 -1.55 -4.29 -17.84
CA GLU A 33 -0.90 -4.83 -19.04
C GLU A 33 -0.22 -3.74 -19.84
N ILE A 34 -0.94 -2.65 -20.13
CA ILE A 34 -0.39 -1.49 -20.85
C ILE A 34 0.75 -0.85 -20.04
N MET A 35 0.59 -0.71 -18.71
CA MET A 35 1.64 -0.14 -17.86
C MET A 35 2.91 -1.00 -17.84
N VAL A 36 2.78 -2.33 -17.82
CA VAL A 36 3.92 -3.26 -17.86
C VAL A 36 4.61 -3.15 -19.22
N GLU A 37 3.84 -3.16 -20.31
CA GLU A 37 4.39 -3.04 -21.68
C GLU A 37 5.17 -1.73 -21.87
N GLU A 38 4.63 -0.61 -21.41
CA GLU A 38 5.22 0.72 -21.62
C GLU A 38 6.35 1.06 -20.64
N PHE A 39 6.25 0.62 -19.38
CA PHE A 39 7.12 1.10 -18.30
C PHE A 39 7.83 0.01 -17.51
N GLY A 40 7.46 -1.25 -17.70
CA GLY A 40 7.95 -2.38 -16.93
C GLY A 40 7.37 -2.47 -15.50
N PRO A 41 7.61 -3.61 -14.83
CA PRO A 41 6.99 -3.93 -13.55
C PRO A 41 7.43 -3.02 -12.38
N ASP A 42 8.72 -2.67 -12.33
CA ASP A 42 9.28 -1.81 -11.27
C ASP A 42 8.60 -0.44 -11.23
N LYS A 43 8.29 0.15 -12.39
CA LYS A 43 7.64 1.47 -12.45
C LYS A 43 6.23 1.43 -11.88
N ILE A 44 5.54 0.30 -11.98
CA ILE A 44 4.22 0.12 -11.36
C ILE A 44 4.35 0.07 -9.84
N VAL A 45 5.32 -0.68 -9.31
CA VAL A 45 5.63 -0.72 -7.88
C VAL A 45 5.94 0.68 -7.33
N GLU A 46 6.77 1.44 -8.04
CA GLU A 46 7.09 2.85 -7.73
C GLU A 46 5.82 3.71 -7.74
N ARG A 47 5.00 3.60 -8.78
CA ARG A 47 3.77 4.39 -8.94
C ARG A 47 2.75 4.14 -7.82
N PHE A 48 2.55 2.89 -7.39
CA PHE A 48 1.63 2.59 -6.27
C PHE A 48 2.16 3.06 -4.91
N SER A 49 3.46 3.36 -4.78
CA SER A 49 3.98 4.06 -3.60
C SER A 49 3.55 5.53 -3.52
N ASN A 50 3.10 6.13 -4.63
CA ASN A 50 2.62 7.51 -4.65
C ASN A 50 1.11 7.56 -4.28
N PRO A 51 0.70 8.31 -3.25
CA PRO A 51 -0.70 8.35 -2.81
C PRO A 51 -1.65 8.93 -3.86
N LEU A 52 -1.22 9.92 -4.65
CA LEU A 52 -2.04 10.53 -5.70
C LEU A 52 -2.25 9.55 -6.85
N TRP A 53 -1.20 8.85 -7.26
CA TRP A 53 -1.32 7.84 -8.30
C TRP A 53 -2.17 6.65 -7.83
N PHE A 54 -1.95 6.18 -6.60
CA PHE A 54 -2.78 5.15 -5.99
C PHE A 54 -4.25 5.56 -6.00
N GLN A 55 -4.56 6.80 -5.61
CA GLN A 55 -5.93 7.31 -5.57
C GLN A 55 -6.52 7.45 -6.99
N ALA A 56 -5.75 7.93 -7.95
CA ALA A 56 -6.17 8.02 -9.34
C ALA A 56 -6.50 6.63 -9.92
N PHE A 57 -5.64 5.63 -9.64
CA PHE A 57 -5.88 4.25 -10.05
C PHE A 57 -7.12 3.65 -9.38
N ASN A 58 -7.31 3.90 -8.08
CA ASN A 58 -8.53 3.52 -7.36
C ASN A 58 -9.78 4.09 -8.06
N ASN A 59 -9.78 5.39 -8.36
CA ASN A 59 -10.94 6.06 -8.92
C ASN A 59 -11.23 5.59 -10.36
N ILE A 60 -10.21 5.42 -11.20
CA ILE A 60 -10.41 5.01 -12.60
C ILE A 60 -11.00 3.61 -12.71
N ILE A 61 -10.70 2.70 -11.76
CA ILE A 61 -11.28 1.36 -11.78
C ILE A 61 -12.71 1.34 -11.26
N GLY A 62 -13.24 2.45 -10.74
CA GLY A 62 -14.64 2.60 -10.31
C GLY A 62 -14.85 2.57 -8.80
N MET A 63 -13.82 2.79 -7.99
CA MET A 63 -13.99 3.05 -6.56
C MET A 63 -14.29 4.52 -6.28
N ASP A 64 -15.02 4.76 -5.20
CA ASP A 64 -15.20 6.11 -4.66
C ASP A 64 -13.89 6.67 -4.11
N TRP A 65 -13.77 7.99 -4.17
CA TRP A 65 -12.59 8.75 -3.79
C TRP A 65 -12.51 8.98 -2.27
N ASP A 66 -13.64 8.96 -1.59
CA ASP A 66 -13.82 9.29 -0.18
C ASP A 66 -14.21 8.03 0.64
N SER A 67 -13.40 6.97 0.58
CA SER A 67 -13.72 5.74 1.30
C SER A 67 -12.47 5.05 1.81
N SER A 68 -12.47 4.64 3.08
CA SER A 68 -11.41 3.76 3.62
C SER A 68 -11.34 2.41 2.88
N GLY A 69 -12.46 2.01 2.23
CA GLY A 69 -12.53 0.87 1.34
C GLY A 69 -11.64 1.00 0.10
N ALA A 70 -11.35 2.22 -0.36
CA ALA A 70 -10.53 2.52 -1.55
C ALA A 70 -9.21 1.73 -1.54
N THR A 71 -8.48 1.82 -0.43
CA THR A 71 -7.20 1.11 -0.28
C THR A 71 -7.40 -0.40 -0.30
N THR A 72 -8.29 -0.91 0.55
CA THR A 72 -8.42 -2.35 0.79
C THR A 72 -9.02 -3.11 -0.39
N VAL A 73 -9.93 -2.49 -1.13
CA VAL A 73 -10.54 -3.07 -2.33
C VAL A 73 -9.54 -3.01 -3.48
N THR A 74 -8.90 -1.86 -3.70
CA THR A 74 -7.92 -1.70 -4.78
C THR A 74 -6.78 -2.69 -4.65
N THR A 75 -6.16 -2.82 -3.46
CA THR A 75 -5.10 -3.81 -3.26
C THR A 75 -5.61 -5.25 -3.33
N GLY A 76 -6.84 -5.53 -2.91
CA GLY A 76 -7.45 -6.85 -3.03
C GLY A 76 -7.68 -7.27 -4.50
N ILE A 77 -8.17 -6.35 -5.33
CA ILE A 77 -8.35 -6.55 -6.77
C ILE A 77 -7.01 -6.76 -7.45
N LEU A 78 -6.05 -5.88 -7.18
CA LEU A 78 -4.72 -5.96 -7.77
C LEU A 78 -4.03 -7.27 -7.39
N LYS A 79 -4.09 -7.68 -6.11
CA LYS A 79 -3.58 -8.98 -5.65
C LYS A 79 -4.19 -10.13 -6.44
N GLU A 80 -5.50 -10.19 -6.58
CA GLU A 80 -6.13 -11.27 -7.34
C GLU A 80 -5.65 -11.32 -8.80
N ILE A 81 -5.49 -10.15 -9.44
CA ILE A 81 -4.98 -10.05 -10.81
C ILE A 81 -3.53 -10.53 -10.88
N THR A 82 -2.64 -9.98 -10.05
CA THR A 82 -1.19 -10.28 -10.12
C THR A 82 -0.89 -11.75 -9.85
N TRP A 83 -1.63 -12.40 -8.94
CA TRP A 83 -1.45 -13.82 -8.66
C TRP A 83 -2.04 -14.73 -9.76
N LYS A 84 -3.02 -14.23 -10.53
CA LYS A 84 -3.62 -14.97 -11.65
C LYS A 84 -2.82 -14.81 -12.94
N TYR A 85 -2.14 -13.68 -13.10
CA TYR A 85 -1.38 -13.29 -14.29
C TYR A 85 0.06 -12.95 -13.88
N PRO A 86 0.86 -13.95 -13.44
CA PRO A 86 2.21 -13.73 -12.97
C PRO A 86 3.17 -13.19 -14.05
N GLU A 87 2.83 -13.35 -15.33
CA GLU A 87 3.55 -12.77 -16.47
C GLU A 87 3.62 -11.24 -16.45
N LEU A 88 2.80 -10.58 -15.62
CA LEU A 88 2.92 -9.14 -15.37
C LEU A 88 4.22 -8.76 -14.65
N GLY A 89 4.98 -9.72 -14.12
CA GLY A 89 6.25 -9.48 -13.42
C GLY A 89 6.09 -8.76 -12.09
N ILE A 90 4.88 -8.74 -11.50
CA ILE A 90 4.57 -8.11 -10.21
C ILE A 90 3.69 -9.04 -9.42
N LEU A 91 3.92 -9.13 -8.11
CA LEU A 91 3.01 -9.73 -7.15
C LEU A 91 2.67 -8.77 -6.01
N ILE A 92 1.44 -8.89 -5.53
CA ILE A 92 0.94 -8.12 -4.38
C ILE A 92 0.58 -9.08 -3.26
N LEU A 93 1.19 -8.86 -2.10
CA LEU A 93 1.08 -9.71 -0.93
C LEU A 93 0.29 -9.00 0.18
N GLY A 94 -0.21 -9.78 1.13
CA GLY A 94 -0.92 -9.27 2.30
C GLY A 94 -2.37 -8.88 2.02
N GLY A 95 -2.85 -7.84 2.70
CA GLY A 95 -4.22 -7.34 2.55
C GLY A 95 -4.81 -6.80 3.86
N LYS A 96 -6.15 -6.82 3.95
CA LYS A 96 -6.91 -6.38 5.14
C LYS A 96 -6.98 -7.48 6.21
N GLY A 97 -6.96 -7.09 7.48
CA GLY A 97 -7.20 -7.96 8.63
C GLY A 97 -6.08 -8.99 8.80
N GLU A 98 -6.44 -10.28 8.93
CA GLU A 98 -5.46 -11.36 9.09
C GLU A 98 -4.46 -11.44 7.94
N ARG A 99 -4.89 -11.11 6.71
CA ARG A 99 -4.00 -11.08 5.54
C ARG A 99 -2.86 -10.08 5.70
N ALA A 100 -3.07 -8.98 6.43
CA ALA A 100 -2.02 -8.00 6.71
C ALA A 100 -0.80 -8.63 7.41
N ARG A 101 -1.03 -9.66 8.24
CA ARG A 101 0.02 -10.36 9.00
C ARG A 101 0.64 -11.53 8.25
N ASN A 102 0.05 -11.94 7.12
CA ASN A 102 0.46 -13.13 6.38
C ASN A 102 1.44 -12.84 5.23
N VAL A 103 1.94 -11.61 5.06
CA VAL A 103 2.98 -11.32 4.06
C VAL A 103 4.16 -12.29 4.19
N PRO A 104 4.73 -12.55 5.39
CA PRO A 104 5.83 -13.51 5.51
C PRO A 104 5.51 -14.93 5.05
N GLY A 105 4.24 -15.36 5.16
CA GLY A 105 3.80 -16.66 4.67
C GLY A 105 3.59 -16.71 3.15
N GLU A 106 3.37 -15.57 2.51
CA GLU A 106 3.19 -15.45 1.06
C GLU A 106 4.51 -15.29 0.29
N VAL A 107 5.55 -14.75 0.95
CA VAL A 107 6.86 -14.47 0.32
C VAL A 107 7.50 -15.70 -0.34
N PRO A 108 7.56 -16.89 0.28
CA PRO A 108 8.23 -18.05 -0.35
C PRO A 108 7.65 -18.41 -1.72
N LYS A 109 6.31 -18.36 -1.86
CA LYS A 109 5.65 -18.62 -3.14
C LYS A 109 5.82 -17.45 -4.11
N ALA A 110 5.85 -16.21 -3.61
CA ALA A 110 6.03 -15.05 -4.45
C ALA A 110 7.43 -15.00 -5.09
N ILE A 111 8.49 -15.33 -4.34
CA ILE A 111 9.85 -15.36 -4.89
C ILE A 111 10.04 -16.48 -5.90
N ASP A 112 9.41 -17.64 -5.69
CA ASP A 112 9.43 -18.76 -6.64
C ASP A 112 8.78 -18.37 -7.98
N ILE A 113 7.58 -17.77 -7.93
CA ILE A 113 6.87 -17.29 -9.12
C ILE A 113 7.66 -16.21 -9.87
N LEU A 114 8.30 -15.29 -9.13
CA LEU A 114 9.04 -14.16 -9.71
C LEU A 114 10.50 -14.48 -10.05
N GLY A 115 10.99 -15.69 -9.77
CA GLY A 115 12.38 -16.07 -10.00
C GLY A 115 13.39 -15.30 -9.13
N LEU A 116 12.97 -14.85 -7.94
CA LEU A 116 13.81 -14.10 -7.01
C LEU A 116 14.61 -15.01 -6.08
N SER A 117 15.79 -14.57 -5.67
CA SER A 117 16.62 -15.32 -4.71
C SER A 117 16.04 -15.32 -3.28
N ASP A 118 16.40 -16.35 -2.50
CA ASP A 118 16.07 -16.43 -1.07
C ASP A 118 16.58 -15.23 -0.25
N ASN A 119 17.67 -14.59 -0.69
CA ASN A 119 18.18 -13.38 -0.04
C ASN A 119 17.20 -12.22 -0.16
N ILE A 120 16.63 -12.03 -1.36
CA ILE A 120 15.56 -11.04 -1.58
C ILE A 120 14.32 -11.43 -0.77
N GLY A 121 13.97 -12.71 -0.71
CA GLY A 121 12.89 -13.19 0.14
C GLY A 121 13.05 -12.79 1.62
N ARG A 122 14.25 -12.95 2.18
CA ARG A 122 14.56 -12.52 3.56
C ARG A 122 14.43 -11.01 3.73
N GLU A 123 14.98 -10.23 2.80
CA GLU A 123 14.85 -8.75 2.79
C GLU A 123 13.38 -8.32 2.83
N LEU A 124 12.53 -8.91 1.97
CA LEU A 124 11.09 -8.57 1.92
C LEU A 124 10.38 -8.86 3.26
N VAL A 125 10.68 -9.97 3.91
CA VAL A 125 10.09 -10.33 5.21
C VAL A 125 10.55 -9.36 6.31
N GLU A 126 11.83 -9.02 6.32
CA GLU A 126 12.41 -8.09 7.28
C GLU A 126 11.82 -6.69 7.10
N SER A 127 11.82 -6.16 5.87
CA SER A 127 11.22 -4.88 5.51
C SER A 127 9.74 -4.82 5.88
N SER A 128 8.95 -5.85 5.53
CA SER A 128 7.52 -5.91 5.86
C SER A 128 7.26 -5.80 7.36
N ARG A 129 8.01 -6.56 8.18
CA ARG A 129 7.86 -6.55 9.64
C ARG A 129 8.31 -5.23 10.25
N LEU A 130 9.46 -4.72 9.82
CA LEU A 130 10.04 -3.49 10.35
C LEU A 130 9.12 -2.30 10.06
N ILE A 131 8.62 -2.18 8.84
CA ILE A 131 7.71 -1.11 8.42
C ILE A 131 6.38 -1.17 9.18
N ALA A 132 5.81 -2.37 9.37
CA ALA A 132 4.63 -2.53 10.21
C ALA A 132 4.89 -2.10 11.66
N LYS A 133 6.11 -2.33 12.18
CA LYS A 133 6.49 -1.93 13.54
C LYS A 133 6.70 -0.41 13.66
N ILE A 134 7.33 0.21 12.68
CA ILE A 134 7.53 1.67 12.64
C ILE A 134 6.17 2.37 12.61
N ASP A 135 5.29 2.03 11.66
CA ASP A 135 3.99 2.70 11.53
C ASP A 135 3.07 2.47 12.72
N SER A 136 3.19 1.35 13.43
CA SER A 136 2.36 1.07 14.62
C SER A 136 2.92 1.62 15.93
N SER A 137 4.22 1.95 16.00
CA SER A 137 4.88 2.27 17.28
C SER A 137 5.59 3.62 17.29
N MET A 138 6.19 4.02 16.17
CA MET A 138 6.97 5.25 16.05
C MET A 138 6.16 6.43 15.50
N VAL A 139 5.02 6.17 14.87
CA VAL A 139 4.05 7.19 14.47
C VAL A 139 2.84 7.10 15.41
N GLN A 140 2.78 7.97 16.42
CA GLN A 140 1.69 7.98 17.40
C GLN A 140 0.61 9.00 16.98
N ASP A 141 -0.17 8.61 15.99
CA ASP A 141 -1.23 9.45 15.41
C ASP A 141 -2.66 9.00 15.79
N GLY A 142 -2.77 7.98 16.63
CA GLY A 142 -4.05 7.43 17.08
C GLY A 142 -4.71 6.49 16.08
N TYR A 143 -4.02 6.06 15.01
CA TYR A 143 -4.54 5.09 14.06
C TYR A 143 -3.97 3.69 14.33
N SER A 144 -4.85 2.69 14.39
CA SER A 144 -4.47 1.28 14.52
C SER A 144 -4.40 0.62 13.15
N LEU A 145 -3.24 0.05 12.80
CA LEU A 145 -3.05 -0.66 11.53
C LEU A 145 -3.98 -1.86 11.39
N TYR A 146 -4.63 -1.95 10.23
CA TYR A 146 -5.52 -3.06 9.90
C TYR A 146 -5.36 -3.55 8.46
N HIS A 147 -4.51 -2.90 7.68
CA HIS A 147 -4.19 -3.25 6.30
C HIS A 147 -2.69 -3.09 6.08
N HIS A 148 -2.09 -4.10 5.45
CA HIS A 148 -0.69 -4.09 5.07
C HIS A 148 -0.56 -4.84 3.75
N THR A 149 -0.05 -4.17 2.73
CA THR A 149 0.16 -4.75 1.41
C THR A 149 1.56 -4.43 0.92
N LEU A 150 2.25 -5.46 0.44
CA LEU A 150 3.57 -5.38 -0.17
C LEU A 150 3.45 -5.62 -1.67
N PHE A 151 3.95 -4.69 -2.47
CA PHE A 151 4.10 -4.82 -3.91
C PHE A 151 5.54 -5.22 -4.20
N VAL A 152 5.76 -6.22 -5.04
CA VAL A 152 7.11 -6.67 -5.43
C VAL A 152 7.15 -7.00 -6.91
N SER A 153 8.20 -6.56 -7.58
CA SER A 153 8.49 -6.86 -8.99
C SER A 153 9.41 -8.07 -9.14
N GLU A 154 9.50 -8.60 -10.36
CA GLU A 154 10.44 -9.65 -10.77
C GLU A 154 11.93 -9.27 -10.61
N LYS A 155 12.24 -7.99 -10.40
CA LYS A 155 13.60 -7.52 -10.07
C LYS A 155 13.83 -7.32 -8.58
N GLY A 156 12.83 -7.62 -7.74
CA GLY A 156 12.88 -7.45 -6.29
C GLY A 156 12.67 -6.01 -5.83
N TYR A 157 12.32 -5.08 -6.73
CA TYR A 157 11.90 -3.73 -6.35
C TYR A 157 10.55 -3.81 -5.63
N TRP A 158 10.42 -3.14 -4.48
CA TRP A 158 9.24 -3.24 -3.64
C TRP A 158 8.73 -1.89 -3.12
N SER A 159 7.43 -1.86 -2.82
CA SER A 159 6.76 -0.78 -2.10
C SER A 159 5.75 -1.36 -1.13
N ILE A 160 5.43 -0.63 -0.06
CA ILE A 160 4.46 -1.05 0.94
C ILE A 160 3.41 0.05 1.11
N VAL A 161 2.14 -0.36 1.13
CA VAL A 161 1.01 0.52 1.46
C VAL A 161 0.32 -0.06 2.68
N GLN A 162 0.27 0.72 3.76
CA GLN A 162 -0.44 0.37 4.99
C GLN A 162 -1.64 1.28 5.18
N GLN A 163 -2.63 0.81 5.93
CA GLN A 163 -3.74 1.65 6.37
C GLN A 163 -4.06 1.40 7.84
N GLY A 164 -4.10 2.50 8.59
CA GLY A 164 -4.60 2.57 9.95
C GLY A 164 -6.02 3.09 10.00
N MET A 165 -6.78 2.70 11.03
CA MET A 165 -8.11 3.24 11.32
C MET A 165 -8.12 3.93 12.68
N ASN A 166 -8.90 5.00 12.79
CA ASN A 166 -9.25 5.61 14.05
C ASN A 166 -10.79 5.66 14.16
N PRO A 167 -11.39 4.71 14.90
CA PRO A 167 -12.84 4.62 15.04
C PRO A 167 -13.48 5.84 15.73
N SER A 168 -12.74 6.53 16.61
CA SER A 168 -13.28 7.67 17.37
C SER A 168 -13.68 8.86 16.48
N ILE A 169 -12.88 9.11 15.44
CA ILE A 169 -13.06 10.16 14.44
C ILE A 169 -13.59 9.61 13.11
N LYS A 170 -13.82 8.29 13.03
CA LYS A 170 -14.30 7.58 11.83
C LYS A 170 -13.46 7.84 10.59
N MET A 171 -12.14 7.94 10.75
CA MET A 171 -11.21 8.14 9.63
C MET A 171 -10.20 6.99 9.52
N ALA A 172 -9.67 6.81 8.32
CA ALA A 172 -8.49 6.04 8.04
C ALA A 172 -7.32 6.93 7.60
N ARG A 173 -6.11 6.40 7.74
CA ARG A 173 -4.86 7.03 7.31
C ARG A 173 -4.00 6.01 6.59
N ARG A 174 -3.45 6.40 5.46
CA ARG A 174 -2.67 5.55 4.56
C ARG A 174 -1.20 5.94 4.63
N TYR A 175 -0.33 4.95 4.77
CA TYR A 175 1.12 5.12 4.88
C TYR A 175 1.78 4.47 3.67
N HIS A 176 2.65 5.21 2.99
CA HIS A 176 3.32 4.76 1.78
C HIS A 176 4.83 4.67 1.97
N TRP A 177 5.38 3.56 1.50
CA TRP A 177 6.77 3.19 1.64
C TRP A 177 7.32 2.70 0.30
N ILE A 178 8.62 2.88 0.09
CA ILE A 178 9.34 2.41 -1.10
C ILE A 178 10.73 1.91 -0.67
N ARG A 179 11.29 0.96 -1.43
CA ARG A 179 12.53 0.25 -1.11
C ARG A 179 13.70 1.14 -0.67
N ASP A 180 13.90 2.29 -1.30
CA ASP A 180 15.06 3.18 -1.06
C ASP A 180 14.88 4.09 0.18
N THR A 181 14.18 3.59 1.21
CA THR A 181 13.90 4.30 2.46
C THR A 181 15.02 4.15 3.49
N THR A 182 15.18 5.16 4.35
CA THR A 182 16.14 5.20 5.46
C THR A 182 15.57 4.65 6.78
N TYR A 183 14.37 4.04 6.77
CA TYR A 183 13.61 3.43 7.90
C TYR A 183 13.35 4.31 9.15
N PHE A 184 14.32 5.07 9.64
CA PHE A 184 14.24 5.78 10.93
C PHE A 184 14.34 7.31 10.81
N ILE A 185 14.64 7.82 9.61
CA ILE A 185 14.76 9.27 9.35
C ILE A 185 13.95 9.59 8.10
N ASP A 186 12.84 10.31 8.28
CA ASP A 186 11.83 10.66 7.26
C ASP A 186 11.56 9.51 6.26
N PRO A 187 11.18 8.32 6.75
CA PRO A 187 11.26 7.12 5.92
C PRO A 187 10.06 6.95 4.98
N HIS A 188 8.94 7.59 5.28
CA HIS A 188 7.72 7.52 4.49
C HIS A 188 7.89 8.25 3.17
N LYS A 189 7.46 7.60 2.08
CA LYS A 189 7.25 8.29 0.80
C LYS A 189 6.12 9.32 0.93
N ALA A 190 5.07 8.96 1.66
CA ALA A 190 3.97 9.84 2.02
C ALA A 190 3.13 9.24 3.17
N ILE A 191 2.47 10.11 3.92
CA ILE A 191 1.35 9.76 4.81
C ILE A 191 0.14 10.55 4.33
N ALA A 192 -0.92 9.85 3.91
CA ALA A 192 -2.13 10.45 3.36
C ALA A 192 -3.32 10.23 4.31
N GLY A 193 -4.03 11.31 4.62
CA GLY A 193 -5.24 11.27 5.44
C GLY A 193 -5.51 12.62 6.09
N TYR A 194 -6.62 12.70 6.83
CA TYR A 194 -7.09 13.95 7.39
C TYR A 194 -6.17 14.46 8.51
N ASN A 195 -5.82 15.75 8.44
CA ASN A 195 -5.05 16.44 9.47
C ASN A 195 -6.00 16.95 10.57
N HIS A 196 -5.96 16.30 11.73
CA HIS A 196 -6.86 16.59 12.84
C HIS A 196 -6.40 17.78 13.71
N GLY A 197 -5.29 18.44 13.40
CA GLY A 197 -4.75 19.54 14.21
C GLY A 197 -4.24 19.13 15.60
N ASN A 198 -4.34 17.85 15.98
CA ASN A 198 -3.77 17.31 17.20
C ASN A 198 -2.25 17.11 17.05
N SER A 199 -1.53 17.28 18.16
CA SER A 199 -0.09 16.96 18.23
C SER A 199 0.12 15.46 18.02
N VAL A 200 0.62 15.10 16.84
CA VAL A 200 1.09 13.75 16.51
C VAL A 200 2.55 13.64 16.89
N LEU A 201 2.94 12.57 17.59
CA LEU A 201 4.35 12.28 17.81
C LEU A 201 4.85 11.40 16.68
N ASN A 202 5.74 11.94 15.85
CA ASN A 202 6.41 11.20 14.78
C ASN A 202 7.88 11.01 15.15
N LEU A 203 8.19 9.88 15.79
CA LEU A 203 9.54 9.57 16.26
C LEU A 203 10.53 9.30 15.13
N VAL A 204 10.08 9.07 13.90
CA VAL A 204 10.94 8.91 12.72
C VAL A 204 11.07 10.20 11.91
N SER A 205 10.57 11.33 12.42
CA SER A 205 10.83 12.65 11.84
C SER A 205 12.30 13.02 12.03
N ARG A 206 12.91 13.63 11.01
CA ARG A 206 14.25 14.23 11.13
C ARG A 206 14.34 15.27 12.24
N GLU A 207 13.25 15.96 12.55
CA GLU A 207 13.17 16.93 13.64
C GLU A 207 13.31 16.25 15.02
N SER A 208 13.05 14.94 15.11
CA SER A 208 13.17 14.17 16.35
C SER A 208 14.57 13.59 16.61
N MET A 209 15.53 13.71 15.68
CA MET A 209 16.88 13.13 15.83
C MET A 209 17.62 13.62 17.07
N GLY A 210 17.40 14.87 17.51
CA GLY A 210 18.02 15.40 18.74
C GLY A 210 17.47 14.82 20.05
N THR A 211 16.44 13.98 19.95
CA THR A 211 15.71 13.37 21.07
C THR A 211 15.58 11.85 20.97
N GLN A 212 16.18 11.24 19.94
CA GLN A 212 16.23 9.79 19.72
C GLN A 212 17.37 9.13 20.48
#